data_AF-A0A3M7KKN0-F1
#
_entry.id   AF-A0A3M7KKN0-F1
#
_cell.length_a   1.000
_cell.length_b   1.000
_cell.length_c   1.000
_cell.angle_alpha   90.00
_cell.angle_beta   90.00
_cell.angle_gamma   90.00
#
_symmetry.space_group_name_H-M   'P 1'
#
loop_
_entity.id
_entity.type
_entity.pdbx_description
1 polymer ?
#
loop_
_entity_poly.entity_id
_entity_poly.type
_entity_poly.pdbx_seq_one_letter_code
_entity_poly.pdbx_strand_id
1 'polypeptide(L)'
;MNITYIFFLGLIIALFGVVPPGLLNMTAAKISLKEGYSRGIMFSIGACITVLIQTFIAVIFARYLSNHPDIIDILQRVAFVIFVLITIYFLLIAKKDTNPEIEHHIKSKHNRLFFGMFLSSLNVFPIPYQAYMSITLASFGWLQFDMTSIASYIVGAAMGTFVTLYTYIFFFDKIKNKTLTSQKNMNYIIGGITGVISIFTLINIIKEL
;
A
#
# COMPACT_ATOMS: atom_id res chain seq x y z
N MET A 1 27.45 4.15 4.33
CA MET A 1 26.35 3.56 3.53
C MET A 1 25.71 4.67 2.70
N ASN A 2 25.30 4.40 1.46
CA ASN A 2 24.79 5.46 0.59
C ASN A 2 23.31 5.75 0.89
N ILE A 3 23.06 6.73 1.75
CA ILE A 3 21.70 7.14 2.19
C ILE A 3 20.80 7.45 0.98
N THR A 4 21.37 8.04 -0.08
CA THR A 4 20.66 8.36 -1.32
C THR A 4 20.15 7.10 -2.02
N TYR A 5 20.94 6.03 -2.02
CA TYR A 5 20.53 4.75 -2.60
C TYR A 5 19.30 4.17 -1.88
N ILE A 6 19.30 4.21 -0.54
CA ILE A 6 18.19 3.70 0.29
C ILE A 6 16.92 4.54 0.08
N PHE A 7 17.06 5.86 -0.03
CA PHE A 7 15.94 6.74 -0.39
C PHE A 7 15.30 6.33 -1.71
N PHE A 8 16.10 6.09 -2.75
CA PHE A 8 15.58 5.67 -4.06
C PHE A 8 14.98 4.26 -4.04
N LEU A 9 15.53 3.33 -3.25
CA LEU A 9 14.90 2.04 -3.03
C LEU A 9 13.51 2.19 -2.41
N GLY A 10 13.38 2.95 -1.32
CA GLY A 10 12.09 3.23 -0.69
C GLY A 10 11.11 3.89 -1.67
N LEU A 11 11.58 4.84 -2.46
CA LEU A 11 10.79 5.53 -3.48
C LEU A 11 10.26 4.57 -4.54
N ILE A 12 11.12 3.76 -5.15
CA ILE A 12 10.74 2.85 -6.25
C ILE A 12 9.80 1.76 -5.72
N ILE A 13 10.09 1.19 -4.55
CA ILE A 13 9.27 0.16 -3.92
C ILE A 13 7.87 0.71 -3.64
N ALA A 14 7.76 1.86 -2.98
CA ALA A 14 6.46 2.46 -2.70
C ALA A 14 5.71 2.86 -3.99
N LEU A 15 6.44 3.35 -5.01
CA LEU A 15 5.85 3.66 -6.30
C LEU A 15 5.18 2.40 -6.89
N PHE A 16 5.89 1.28 -6.99
CA PHE A 16 5.30 0.04 -7.51
C PHE A 16 4.15 -0.49 -6.64
N GLY A 17 4.27 -0.40 -5.32
CA GLY A 17 3.22 -0.81 -4.39
C GLY A 17 1.92 -0.01 -4.52
N VAL A 18 2.02 1.25 -4.95
CA VAL A 18 0.87 2.17 -5.07
C VAL A 18 0.43 2.36 -6.53
N VAL A 19 1.20 1.94 -7.53
CA VAL A 19 0.85 2.10 -8.97
C VAL A 19 -0.51 1.52 -9.35
N PRO A 20 -0.91 0.31 -8.91
CA PRO A 20 -2.21 -0.25 -9.25
C PRO A 20 -3.37 0.68 -8.82
N PRO A 21 -4.44 0.79 -9.62
CA PRO A 21 -5.56 1.65 -9.28
C PRO A 21 -6.23 1.15 -8.00
N GLY A 22 -6.19 1.97 -6.95
CA GLY A 22 -6.76 1.66 -5.64
C GLY A 22 -7.60 2.80 -5.09
N LEU A 23 -8.13 2.59 -3.87
CA LEU A 23 -9.02 3.53 -3.19
C LEU A 23 -8.42 4.95 -3.09
N LEU A 24 -7.16 5.07 -2.66
CA LEU A 24 -6.50 6.36 -2.50
C LEU A 24 -6.27 7.08 -3.83
N ASN A 25 -5.72 6.38 -4.83
CA ASN A 25 -5.41 6.94 -6.15
C ASN A 25 -6.66 7.45 -6.87
N MET A 26 -7.72 6.63 -6.89
CA MET A 26 -9.00 6.98 -7.49
C MET A 26 -9.67 8.14 -6.75
N THR A 27 -9.55 8.17 -5.42
CA THR A 27 -10.12 9.25 -4.60
C THR A 27 -9.38 10.57 -4.81
N ALA A 28 -8.05 10.55 -4.83
CA ALA A 28 -7.23 11.72 -5.13
C ALA A 28 -7.59 12.33 -6.49
N ALA A 29 -7.73 11.48 -7.51
CA ALA A 29 -8.11 11.91 -8.85
C ALA A 29 -9.56 12.45 -8.90
N LYS A 30 -10.53 11.79 -8.25
CA LYS A 30 -11.91 12.25 -8.14
C LYS A 30 -12.03 13.61 -7.43
N ILE A 31 -11.29 13.82 -6.34
CA ILE A 31 -11.25 15.10 -5.61
C ILE A 31 -10.66 16.20 -6.49
N SER A 32 -9.56 15.90 -7.19
CA SER A 32 -8.91 16.85 -8.11
C SER A 32 -9.86 17.38 -9.16
N LEU A 33 -10.75 16.53 -9.68
CA LEU A 33 -11.74 16.94 -10.69
C LEU A 33 -12.86 17.77 -10.13
N LYS A 34 -13.53 17.22 -9.11
CA LYS A 34 -14.82 17.76 -8.66
C LYS A 34 -14.61 18.97 -7.78
N GLU A 35 -13.44 19.07 -7.15
CA GLU A 35 -13.12 20.10 -6.19
C GLU A 35 -11.80 20.80 -6.52
N GLY A 36 -11.19 20.52 -7.65
CA GLY A 36 -9.99 21.22 -8.11
C GLY A 36 -8.68 20.64 -7.59
N TYR A 37 -7.66 20.85 -8.40
CA TYR A 37 -6.32 20.28 -8.29
C TYR A 37 -5.68 20.44 -6.91
N SER A 38 -5.77 21.65 -6.32
CA SER A 38 -5.18 21.93 -5.01
C SER A 38 -5.76 21.06 -3.89
N ARG A 39 -7.06 20.70 -3.95
CA ARG A 39 -7.69 19.83 -2.95
C ARG A 39 -7.26 18.37 -3.11
N GLY A 40 -7.04 17.91 -4.35
CA GLY A 40 -6.47 16.60 -4.64
C GLY A 40 -5.04 16.46 -4.08
N ILE A 41 -4.22 17.49 -4.22
CA ILE A 41 -2.87 17.52 -3.61
C ILE A 41 -2.95 17.46 -2.09
N MET A 42 -3.82 18.24 -1.45
CA MET A 42 -3.95 18.23 0.02
C MET A 42 -4.38 16.86 0.55
N PHE A 43 -5.30 16.19 -0.15
CA PHE A 43 -5.64 14.80 0.14
C PHE A 43 -4.42 13.87 0.04
N SER A 44 -3.62 14.01 -1.01
CA SER A 44 -2.44 13.17 -1.23
C SER A 44 -1.36 13.40 -0.17
N ILE A 45 -1.15 14.64 0.25
CA ILE A 45 -0.27 14.97 1.37
C ILE A 45 -0.76 14.30 2.66
N GLY A 46 -2.06 14.38 2.95
CA GLY A 46 -2.65 13.68 4.09
C GLY A 46 -2.40 12.18 4.06
N ALA A 47 -2.61 11.54 2.91
CA ALA A 47 -2.30 10.12 2.74
C ALA A 47 -0.81 9.81 2.96
N CYS A 48 0.10 10.62 2.42
CA CYS A 48 1.54 10.46 2.60
C CYS A 48 1.99 10.58 4.05
N ILE A 49 1.36 11.45 4.86
CA ILE A 49 1.65 11.53 6.31
C ILE A 49 1.31 10.21 6.99
N THR A 50 0.16 9.63 6.68
CA THR A 50 -0.20 8.32 7.24
C THR A 50 0.75 7.22 6.74
N VAL A 51 1.15 7.24 5.47
CA VAL A 51 2.09 6.27 4.91
C VAL A 51 3.48 6.38 5.55
N LEU A 52 3.95 7.58 5.92
CA LEU A 52 5.18 7.74 6.72
C LEU A 52 5.08 6.95 8.03
N ILE A 53 3.97 7.10 8.75
CA ILE A 53 3.74 6.42 10.04
C ILE A 53 3.62 4.90 9.83
N GLN A 54 2.85 4.46 8.84
CA GLN A 54 2.68 3.04 8.50
C GLN A 54 4.02 2.39 8.10
N THR A 55 4.84 3.08 7.29
CA THR A 55 6.15 2.59 6.86
C THR A 55 7.11 2.55 8.05
N PHE A 56 7.08 3.53 8.94
CA PHE A 56 7.86 3.50 10.18
C PHE A 56 7.51 2.25 11.02
N ILE A 57 6.23 2.03 11.29
CA ILE A 57 5.76 0.83 12.03
C ILE A 57 6.23 -0.44 11.32
N ALA A 58 6.08 -0.51 10.00
CA ALA A 58 6.49 -1.66 9.20
C ALA A 58 7.99 -1.95 9.27
N VAL A 59 8.85 -0.92 9.23
CA VAL A 59 10.30 -1.07 9.30
C VAL A 59 10.76 -1.47 10.71
N ILE A 60 10.10 -0.99 11.76
CA ILE A 60 10.35 -1.45 13.14
C ILE A 60 9.93 -2.92 13.28
N PHE A 61 8.79 -3.30 12.72
CA PHE A 61 8.34 -4.68 12.71
C PHE A 61 9.30 -5.58 11.92
N ALA A 62 9.78 -5.14 10.77
CA ALA A 62 10.80 -5.82 9.97
C ALA A 62 12.10 -6.03 10.75
N ARG A 63 12.57 -5.00 11.46
CA ARG A 63 13.74 -5.11 12.35
C ARG A 63 13.53 -6.16 13.43
N TYR A 64 12.35 -6.18 14.05
CA TYR A 64 12.02 -7.14 15.09
C TYR A 64 12.01 -8.59 14.56
N LEU A 65 11.33 -8.83 13.44
CA LEU A 65 11.26 -10.14 12.78
C LEU A 65 12.64 -10.63 12.31
N SER A 66 13.50 -9.72 11.83
CA SER A 66 14.86 -10.06 11.41
C SER A 66 15.73 -10.57 12.57
N ASN A 67 15.40 -10.21 13.81
CA ASN A 67 16.10 -10.65 15.02
C ASN A 67 15.41 -11.84 15.72
N HIS A 68 14.20 -12.21 15.30
CA HIS A 68 13.39 -13.29 15.89
C HIS A 68 12.80 -14.17 14.77
N PRO A 69 13.65 -14.94 14.08
CA PRO A 69 13.22 -15.76 12.96
C PRO A 69 12.21 -16.84 13.37
N ASP A 70 12.21 -17.26 14.64
CA ASP A 70 11.24 -18.18 15.25
C ASP A 70 9.79 -17.68 15.17
N ILE A 71 9.58 -16.36 15.08
CA ILE A 71 8.26 -15.74 14.94
C ILE A 71 7.77 -15.78 13.49
N ILE A 72 8.69 -15.88 12.52
CA ILE A 72 8.36 -15.86 11.09
C ILE A 72 7.48 -17.04 10.73
N ASP A 73 7.77 -18.24 11.24
CA ASP A 73 7.00 -19.47 10.96
C ASP A 73 5.55 -19.34 11.46
N ILE A 74 5.37 -18.78 12.66
CA ILE A 74 4.05 -18.52 13.23
C ILE A 74 3.30 -17.50 12.36
N LEU A 75 3.98 -16.42 11.95
CA LEU A 75 3.39 -15.38 11.13
C LEU A 75 3.02 -15.89 9.73
N GLN A 76 3.82 -16.78 9.13
CA GLN A 76 3.49 -17.44 7.87
C GLN A 76 2.22 -18.27 7.97
N ARG A 77 2.04 -19.04 9.05
CA ARG A 77 0.82 -19.83 9.29
C ARG A 77 -0.40 -18.93 9.44
N VAL A 78 -0.29 -17.84 10.19
CA VAL A 78 -1.36 -16.83 10.33
C VAL A 78 -1.66 -16.18 8.97
N ALA A 79 -0.63 -15.81 8.21
CA ALA A 79 -0.78 -15.22 6.89
C ALA A 79 -1.47 -16.17 5.91
N PHE A 80 -1.14 -17.47 5.93
CA PHE A 80 -1.81 -18.48 5.11
C PHE A 80 -3.32 -18.51 5.39
N VAL A 81 -3.73 -18.59 6.67
CA VAL A 81 -5.15 -18.59 7.05
C VAL A 81 -5.84 -17.32 6.56
N ILE A 82 -5.22 -16.16 6.77
CA ILE A 82 -5.77 -14.86 6.32
C ILE A 82 -5.91 -14.83 4.80
N PHE A 83 -4.88 -15.22 4.04
CA PHE A 83 -4.93 -15.18 2.58
C PHE A 83 -5.94 -16.17 2.00
N VAL A 84 -6.13 -17.35 2.60
CA VAL A 84 -7.20 -18.29 2.21
C VAL A 84 -8.57 -17.65 2.42
N LEU A 85 -8.81 -17.03 3.59
CA LEU A 85 -10.07 -16.35 3.89
C LEU A 85 -10.33 -15.19 2.93
N ILE A 86 -9.32 -14.36 2.64
CA ILE A 86 -9.42 -13.24 1.68
C ILE A 86 -9.72 -13.78 0.28
N THR A 87 -9.04 -14.85 -0.14
CA THR A 87 -9.24 -15.50 -1.44
C THR A 87 -10.67 -16.00 -1.58
N ILE A 88 -11.17 -16.74 -0.59
CA ILE A 88 -12.56 -17.22 -0.55
C ILE A 88 -13.53 -16.03 -0.63
N TYR A 89 -13.30 -14.99 0.17
CA TYR A 89 -14.16 -13.81 0.19
C TYR A 89 -14.22 -13.15 -1.18
N PHE A 90 -13.08 -12.79 -1.78
CA PHE A 90 -13.05 -12.02 -3.02
C PHE A 90 -13.40 -12.83 -4.27
N LEU A 91 -13.10 -14.14 -4.33
CA LEU A 91 -13.44 -14.98 -5.47
C LEU A 91 -14.88 -15.54 -5.42
N LEU A 92 -15.40 -15.83 -4.23
CA LEU A 92 -16.65 -16.58 -4.08
C LEU A 92 -17.80 -15.74 -3.48
N ILE A 93 -17.49 -14.87 -2.52
CA ILE A 93 -18.51 -14.18 -1.69
C ILE A 93 -18.75 -12.74 -2.17
N ALA A 94 -17.72 -12.05 -2.66
CA ALA A 94 -17.76 -10.64 -3.02
C ALA A 94 -18.58 -10.40 -4.31
N LYS A 95 -19.90 -10.41 -4.15
CA LYS A 95 -20.91 -10.15 -5.19
C LYS A 95 -21.59 -8.79 -4.97
N LYS A 96 -20.84 -7.68 -5.01
CA LYS A 96 -21.50 -6.37 -5.11
C LYS A 96 -20.58 -5.27 -5.64
N ASP A 97 -21.07 -4.56 -6.64
CA ASP A 97 -20.64 -3.21 -6.98
C ASP A 97 -21.26 -2.25 -5.94
N THR A 98 -20.64 -2.10 -4.78
CA THR A 98 -20.88 -0.91 -3.97
C THR A 98 -19.89 0.14 -4.42
N ASN A 99 -20.32 1.00 -5.35
CA ASN A 99 -19.73 2.33 -5.46
C ASN A 99 -20.21 3.11 -4.23
N PRO A 100 -19.36 3.41 -3.23
CA PRO A 100 -19.72 4.44 -2.27
C PRO A 100 -19.76 5.76 -3.05
N GLU A 101 -20.97 6.17 -3.45
CA GLU A 101 -21.22 7.56 -3.82
C GLU A 101 -21.10 8.38 -2.55
N ILE A 102 -19.90 8.94 -2.33
CA ILE A 102 -19.67 9.90 -1.26
C ILE A 102 -20.39 11.19 -1.68
N GLU A 103 -21.36 11.62 -0.87
CA GLU A 103 -22.09 12.87 -1.06
C GLU A 103 -21.16 14.06 -1.32
N HIS A 104 -21.49 14.82 -2.36
CA HIS A 104 -20.68 15.91 -2.86
C HIS A 104 -21.05 17.24 -2.23
N HIS A 105 -20.37 17.57 -1.14
CA HIS A 105 -20.15 18.95 -0.74
C HIS A 105 -18.69 19.31 -0.95
N ILE A 106 -18.42 20.49 -1.55
CA ILE A 106 -17.06 21.00 -1.70
C ILE A 106 -16.46 21.18 -0.30
N LYS A 107 -15.44 20.39 0.04
CA LYS A 107 -14.78 20.47 1.35
C LYS A 107 -13.59 21.44 1.31
N SER A 108 -13.21 21.95 2.48
CA SER A 108 -12.01 22.78 2.63
C SER A 108 -10.73 21.96 2.35
N LYS A 109 -9.62 22.65 2.04
CA LYS A 109 -8.30 22.02 1.88
C LYS A 109 -7.88 21.22 3.12
N HIS A 110 -8.14 21.78 4.30
CA HIS A 110 -7.89 21.14 5.59
C HIS A 110 -8.69 19.83 5.72
N ASN A 111 -10.00 19.87 5.46
CA ASN A 111 -10.83 18.65 5.52
C ASN A 111 -10.35 17.58 4.55
N ARG A 112 -9.78 17.96 3.39
CA ARG A 112 -9.23 17.01 2.42
C ARG A 112 -7.91 16.39 2.89
N LEU A 113 -7.06 17.15 3.58
CA LEU A 113 -5.88 16.61 4.25
C LEU A 113 -6.26 15.55 5.30
N PHE A 114 -7.18 15.87 6.21
CA PHE A 114 -7.66 14.91 7.22
C PHE A 114 -8.35 13.69 6.59
N PHE A 115 -9.11 13.92 5.51
CA PHE A 115 -9.72 12.82 4.77
C PHE A 115 -8.68 11.90 4.12
N GLY A 116 -7.57 12.46 3.61
CA GLY A 116 -6.42 11.68 3.13
C GLY A 116 -5.80 10.85 4.23
N MET A 117 -5.58 11.45 5.40
CA MET A 117 -5.02 10.74 6.56
C MET A 117 -5.93 9.58 7.00
N PHE A 118 -7.23 9.85 7.10
CA PHE A 118 -8.24 8.87 7.51
C PHE A 118 -8.40 7.73 6.50
N LEU A 119 -8.55 8.05 5.21
CA LEU A 119 -8.73 7.01 4.20
C LEU A 119 -7.48 6.14 4.07
N SER A 120 -6.29 6.73 4.25
CA SER A 120 -5.03 5.99 4.26
C SER A 120 -4.85 5.13 5.51
N SER A 121 -5.37 5.53 6.68
CA SER A 121 -5.23 4.75 7.91
C SER A 121 -6.09 3.47 7.89
N LEU A 122 -7.22 3.52 7.19
CA LEU A 122 -8.04 2.34 6.89
C LEU A 122 -7.36 1.38 5.92
N ASN A 123 -6.43 1.87 5.09
CA ASN A 123 -5.63 1.03 4.21
C ASN A 123 -4.41 0.49 4.96
N VAL A 124 -4.55 -0.67 5.59
CA VAL A 124 -3.48 -1.30 6.39
C VAL A 124 -2.49 -2.13 5.56
N PHE A 125 -2.80 -2.45 4.29
CA PHE A 125 -1.94 -3.24 3.40
C PHE A 125 -0.50 -2.72 3.19
N PRO A 126 -0.24 -1.40 3.21
CA PRO A 126 1.13 -0.89 3.13
C PRO A 126 2.04 -1.39 4.27
N ILE A 127 1.51 -1.70 5.45
CA ILE A 127 2.31 -2.17 6.58
C ILE A 127 3.00 -3.51 6.28
N PRO A 128 2.27 -4.61 5.99
CA PRO A 128 2.91 -5.89 5.68
C PRO A 128 3.76 -5.82 4.40
N TYR A 129 3.34 -5.06 3.39
CA TYR A 129 4.12 -4.86 2.17
C TYR A 129 5.49 -4.23 2.48
N GLN A 130 5.51 -3.12 3.21
CA GLN A 130 6.75 -2.42 3.54
C GLN A 130 7.62 -3.24 4.50
N ALA A 131 7.02 -4.01 5.41
CA ALA A 131 7.77 -4.89 6.30
C ALA A 131 8.48 -5.98 5.50
N TYR A 132 7.78 -6.67 4.60
CA TYR A 132 8.34 -7.69 3.73
C TYR A 132 9.48 -7.15 2.85
N MET A 133 9.26 -6.00 2.21
CA MET A 133 10.28 -5.37 1.36
C MET A 133 11.51 -4.95 2.18
N SER A 134 11.32 -4.40 3.38
CA SER A 134 12.43 -4.00 4.25
C SER A 134 13.25 -5.19 4.73
N ILE A 135 12.61 -6.31 5.09
CA ILE A 135 13.31 -7.57 5.44
C ILE A 135 14.11 -8.09 4.23
N THR A 136 13.50 -8.07 3.03
CA THR A 136 14.15 -8.53 1.80
C THR A 136 15.37 -7.67 1.44
N LEU A 137 15.26 -6.36 1.57
CA LEU A 137 16.41 -5.47 1.35
C LEU A 137 17.51 -5.70 2.39
N ALA A 138 17.13 -5.98 3.65
CA ALA A 138 18.09 -6.29 4.70
C ALA A 138 18.80 -7.64 4.48
N SER A 139 18.09 -8.66 3.99
CA SER A 139 18.71 -9.97 3.69
C SER A 139 19.72 -9.89 2.53
N PHE A 140 19.53 -8.98 1.58
CA PHE A 140 20.52 -8.66 0.54
C PHE A 140 21.61 -7.67 0.99
N GLY A 141 21.57 -7.18 2.24
CA GLY A 141 22.50 -6.19 2.77
C GLY A 141 22.33 -4.78 2.21
N TRP A 142 21.24 -4.50 1.49
CA TRP A 142 20.96 -3.19 0.88
C TRP A 142 20.33 -2.19 1.87
N LEU A 143 19.67 -2.69 2.92
CA LEU A 143 19.10 -1.90 4.01
C LEU A 143 19.70 -2.37 5.34
N GLN A 144 20.16 -1.43 6.15
CA GLN A 144 20.49 -1.70 7.56
C GLN A 144 19.44 -1.05 8.45
N PHE A 145 19.15 -1.68 9.59
CA PHE A 145 18.17 -1.18 10.55
C PHE A 145 18.74 -0.15 11.53
N ASP A 146 19.63 0.72 11.06
CA ASP A 146 20.07 1.92 11.77
C ASP A 146 19.12 3.10 11.49
N MET A 147 19.08 4.07 12.41
CA MET A 147 18.10 5.17 12.32
C MET A 147 18.21 6.01 11.03
N THR A 148 19.41 6.18 10.49
CA THR A 148 19.63 7.02 9.30
C THR A 148 19.08 6.34 8.06
N SER A 149 19.36 5.04 7.92
CA SER A 149 18.86 4.20 6.84
C SER A 149 17.34 4.04 6.89
N ILE A 150 16.80 3.81 8.09
CA ILE A 150 15.36 3.72 8.33
C ILE A 150 14.68 5.04 7.93
N ALA A 151 15.18 6.19 8.40
CA ALA A 151 14.62 7.49 8.06
C ALA A 151 14.65 7.75 6.54
N SER A 152 15.77 7.44 5.88
CA SER A 152 15.93 7.60 4.44
C SER A 152 14.95 6.74 3.64
N TYR A 153 14.79 5.48 4.03
CA TYR A 153 13.84 4.55 3.41
C TYR A 153 12.39 5.06 3.55
N ILE A 154 12.00 5.48 4.75
CA ILE A 154 10.65 5.96 5.06
C ILE A 154 10.31 7.23 4.26
N VAL A 155 11.25 8.18 4.20
CA VAL A 155 11.07 9.42 3.42
C VAL A 155 11.02 9.11 1.92
N GLY A 156 11.84 8.16 1.45
CA GLY A 156 11.75 7.62 0.09
C GLY A 156 10.38 7.05 -0.22
N ALA A 157 9.86 6.17 0.64
CA ALA A 157 8.56 5.52 0.48
C ALA A 157 7.39 6.52 0.44
N ALA A 158 7.41 7.54 1.30
CA ALA A 158 6.41 8.58 1.28
C ALA A 158 6.46 9.42 0.00
N MET A 159 7.66 9.73 -0.50
CA MET A 159 7.85 10.44 -1.76
C MET A 159 7.38 9.60 -2.95
N GLY A 160 7.71 8.30 -3.00
CA GLY A 160 7.23 7.40 -4.06
C GLY A 160 5.70 7.28 -4.10
N THR A 161 5.08 7.22 -2.92
CA THR A 161 3.61 7.28 -2.79
C THR A 161 3.06 8.60 -3.31
N PHE A 162 3.67 9.74 -2.93
CA PHE A 162 3.24 11.05 -3.38
C PHE A 162 3.33 11.19 -4.90
N VAL A 163 4.45 10.77 -5.50
CA VAL A 163 4.66 10.78 -6.96
C VAL A 163 3.57 9.98 -7.67
N THR A 164 3.20 8.81 -7.12
CA THR A 164 2.14 7.98 -7.69
C THR A 164 0.78 8.68 -7.62
N LEU A 165 0.40 9.18 -6.45
CA LEU A 165 -0.87 9.92 -6.27
C LEU A 165 -0.93 11.16 -7.16
N TYR A 166 0.18 11.90 -7.25
CA TYR A 166 0.31 13.07 -8.11
C TYR A 166 0.15 12.71 -9.59
N THR A 167 0.73 11.58 -10.02
CA THR A 167 0.56 11.05 -11.38
C THR A 167 -0.91 10.76 -11.67
N TYR A 168 -1.66 10.18 -10.73
CA TYR A 168 -3.10 9.96 -10.89
C TYR A 168 -3.92 11.25 -10.97
N ILE A 169 -3.53 12.27 -10.19
CA ILE A 169 -4.15 13.61 -10.27
C ILE A 169 -3.88 14.25 -11.64
N PHE A 170 -2.67 14.14 -12.17
CA PHE A 170 -2.25 14.77 -13.43
C PHE A 170 -2.79 14.04 -14.67
N PHE A 171 -2.71 12.71 -14.72
CA PHE A 171 -3.14 11.90 -15.87
C PHE A 171 -4.60 11.45 -15.82
N PHE A 172 -5.41 12.05 -14.94
CA PHE A 172 -6.78 11.62 -14.68
C PHE A 172 -7.64 11.47 -15.95
N ASP A 173 -7.61 12.42 -16.88
CA ASP A 173 -8.47 12.41 -18.07
C ASP A 173 -8.23 11.19 -18.98
N LYS A 174 -7.02 10.61 -18.93
CA LYS A 174 -6.65 9.39 -19.66
C LYS A 174 -7.03 8.11 -18.92
N ILE A 175 -7.31 8.18 -17.62
CA ILE A 175 -7.54 7.02 -16.74
C ILE A 175 -9.06 6.77 -16.52
N LYS A 176 -9.90 7.82 -16.63
CA LYS A 176 -11.36 7.78 -16.35
C LYS A 176 -12.16 6.70 -17.09
N ASN A 177 -11.76 6.33 -18.31
CA ASN A 177 -12.58 5.51 -19.22
C ASN A 177 -12.08 4.07 -19.38
N LYS A 178 -11.19 3.56 -18.53
CA LYS A 178 -10.67 2.19 -18.65
C LYS A 178 -11.54 1.18 -17.89
N THR A 179 -12.04 0.17 -18.61
CA THR A 179 -12.86 -0.97 -18.11
C THR A 179 -12.17 -1.83 -17.03
N LEU A 180 -10.87 -1.63 -16.79
CA LEU A 180 -10.09 -2.31 -15.76
C LEU A 180 -10.45 -1.90 -14.31
N THR A 181 -11.24 -0.84 -14.12
CA THR A 181 -11.61 -0.32 -12.79
C THR A 181 -12.94 -0.87 -12.26
N SER A 182 -13.57 -1.84 -12.93
CA SER A 182 -14.77 -2.49 -12.37
C SER A 182 -14.43 -3.22 -11.07
N GLN A 183 -15.26 -3.04 -10.04
CA GLN A 183 -15.08 -3.69 -8.73
C GLN A 183 -15.00 -5.21 -8.87
N LYS A 184 -15.76 -5.79 -9.80
CA LYS A 184 -15.73 -7.22 -10.12
C LYS A 184 -14.34 -7.67 -10.60
N ASN A 185 -13.73 -6.96 -11.54
CA ASN A 185 -12.39 -7.29 -12.01
C ASN A 185 -11.34 -7.10 -10.91
N MET A 186 -11.48 -6.06 -10.08
CA MET A 186 -10.58 -5.83 -8.95
C MET A 186 -10.69 -6.93 -7.89
N ASN A 187 -11.91 -7.43 -7.60
CA ASN A 187 -12.12 -8.56 -6.70
C ASN A 187 -11.46 -9.84 -7.26
N TYR A 188 -11.58 -10.12 -8.56
CA TYR A 188 -10.89 -11.27 -9.19
C TYR A 188 -9.36 -11.13 -9.17
N ILE A 189 -8.83 -9.93 -9.42
CA ILE A 189 -7.39 -9.67 -9.36
C ILE A 189 -6.87 -9.87 -7.93
N ILE A 190 -7.53 -9.27 -6.92
CA ILE A 190 -7.14 -9.40 -5.52
C ILE A 190 -7.22 -10.88 -5.10
N GLY A 191 -8.36 -11.54 -5.33
CA GLY A 191 -8.56 -12.94 -4.99
C GLY A 191 -7.57 -13.88 -5.70
N GLY A 192 -7.24 -13.60 -6.96
CA GLY A 192 -6.23 -14.36 -7.71
C GLY A 192 -4.82 -14.20 -7.14
N ILE A 193 -4.39 -12.96 -6.88
CA ILE A 193 -3.08 -12.68 -6.27
C ILE A 193 -2.97 -13.34 -4.89
N THR A 194 -3.98 -13.17 -4.03
CA THR A 194 -3.97 -13.77 -2.68
C THR A 194 -4.05 -15.29 -2.74
N GLY A 195 -4.74 -15.86 -3.72
CA GLY A 195 -4.81 -17.31 -3.93
C GLY A 195 -3.45 -17.89 -4.32
N VAL A 196 -2.74 -17.24 -5.26
CA VAL A 196 -1.37 -17.62 -5.63
C VAL A 196 -0.44 -17.53 -4.43
N ILE A 197 -0.49 -16.42 -3.68
CA ILE A 197 0.32 -16.25 -2.46
C ILE A 197 0.01 -17.36 -1.45
N SER A 198 -1.28 -17.69 -1.22
CA SER A 198 -1.69 -18.77 -0.31
C SER A 198 -1.08 -20.12 -0.68
N ILE A 199 -1.07 -20.46 -1.97
CA ILE A 199 -0.47 -21.71 -2.47
C ILE A 199 1.04 -21.71 -2.22
N PHE A 200 1.75 -20.62 -2.53
CA PHE A 200 3.17 -20.50 -2.24
C PHE A 200 3.46 -20.60 -0.74
N THR A 201 2.68 -19.94 0.12
CA THR A 201 2.83 -20.03 1.58
C THR A 201 2.60 -21.45 2.07
N LEU A 202 1.60 -22.17 1.53
CA LEU A 202 1.36 -23.58 1.89
C LEU A 202 2.54 -24.48 1.51
N ILE A 203 3.10 -24.30 0.30
CA ILE A 203 4.28 -25.06 -0.14
C ILE A 203 5.47 -24.82 0.79
N ASN A 204 5.70 -23.58 1.21
CA ASN A 204 6.78 -23.25 2.15
C ASN A 204 6.55 -23.91 3.52
N ILE A 205 5.35 -23.79 4.09
CA ILE A 205 5.01 -24.43 5.37
C ILE A 205 5.24 -25.94 5.32
N ILE A 206 4.86 -26.61 4.22
CA ILE A 206 5.05 -28.07 4.05
C ILE A 206 6.52 -28.45 3.91
N LYS A 207 7.36 -27.58 3.31
CA LYS A 207 8.80 -27.85 3.16
C LYS A 207 9.61 -27.61 4.44
N GLU A 208 9.12 -26.77 5.34
CA GLU A 208 9.73 -26.48 6.65
C GLU A 208 9.30 -27.46 7.77
N LEU A 209 8.27 -28.29 7.50
CA LEU A 209 7.77 -29.37 8.37
C LEU A 209 8.56 -30.67 8.19
#